data_AF-A0A396RZZ3-F1
#
_entry.id   AF-A0A396RZZ3-F1
#
_cell.length_a   1.000
_cell.length_b   1.000
_cell.length_c   1.000
_cell.angle_alpha   90.00
_cell.angle_beta   90.00
_cell.angle_gamma   90.00
#
_symmetry.space_group_name_H-M   'P 1'
#
loop_
_entity.id
_entity.type
_entity.pdbx_description
1 polymer ?
#
loop_
_entity_poly.entity_id
_entity_poly.type
_entity_poly.pdbx_seq_one_letter_code
_entity_poly.pdbx_strand_id
1 'polypeptide(L)'
;MNAPQTSSASQEPVTPLGQLLLRTGREGRCVCFCPSLFQVVIRQPEVPEERIELGYAGSRLLERLLKVPGEVVTREELMAYAWPDRVVGQGSLNQQIYSLRQLFCDEKGREIIQTLPRRGYQFNPQYIIQQSTIAPAPPQPPKPGSELAPGPTQSSAITPRRPQRYWLAGALLGLALIGLIFNLWPHSAQQIQAQELSIRELQHGPIQIRLFAIDHASLDALEPLASTLAQRLPQDHTSPRLLTLDLHGSYYRVLCEHGGNASALMVHRGQFEQLDIGQLRWCQP
;
A
#
# COMPACT_ATOMS: atom_id res chain seq x y z
N MET A 1 3.04 -2.47 53.62
CA MET A 1 3.11 -1.29 52.72
C MET A 1 3.68 -1.76 51.40
N ASN A 2 2.80 -2.02 50.42
CA ASN A 2 3.18 -2.52 49.10
C ASN A 2 3.26 -1.34 48.13
N ALA A 3 4.41 -1.18 47.48
CA ALA A 3 4.58 -0.29 46.32
C ALA A 3 4.25 -1.09 45.05
N PRO A 4 3.48 -0.54 44.08
CA PRO A 4 3.25 -1.21 42.81
C PRO A 4 4.41 -0.93 41.85
N GLN A 5 4.86 -2.00 41.20
CA GLN A 5 5.85 -2.02 40.13
C GLN A 5 5.27 -1.32 38.90
N THR A 6 5.98 -0.33 38.37
CA THR A 6 5.67 0.34 37.10
C THR A 6 6.04 -0.58 35.93
N SER A 7 5.01 -0.96 35.16
CA SER A 7 5.12 -1.73 33.93
C SER A 7 5.89 -0.94 32.87
N SER A 8 6.98 -1.52 32.39
CA SER A 8 7.81 -0.99 31.31
C SER A 8 7.04 -1.04 29.99
N ALA A 9 6.63 0.12 29.49
CA ALA A 9 6.14 0.26 28.11
C ALA A 9 7.33 0.06 27.15
N SER A 10 7.38 -1.11 26.51
CA SER A 10 8.37 -1.41 25.48
C SER A 10 8.18 -0.48 24.28
N GLN A 11 9.11 0.46 24.10
CA GLN A 11 9.27 1.23 22.88
C GLN A 11 9.85 0.29 21.80
N GLU A 12 9.02 -0.13 20.84
CA GLU A 12 9.53 -0.76 19.62
C GLU A 12 10.10 0.32 18.68
N PRO A 13 11.26 0.07 18.04
CA PRO A 13 11.79 0.97 17.04
C PRO A 13 10.87 0.99 15.82
N VAL A 14 10.22 2.13 15.59
CA VAL A 14 9.42 2.35 14.39
C VAL A 14 10.38 2.60 13.23
N THR A 15 10.78 1.54 12.54
CA THR A 15 11.45 1.67 11.25
C THR A 15 10.45 2.27 10.25
N PRO A 16 10.77 3.37 9.55
CA PRO A 16 9.94 3.86 8.46
C PRO A 16 10.06 2.87 7.32
N LEU A 17 9.10 1.94 7.22
CA LEU A 17 8.96 1.16 6.01
C LEU A 17 8.63 2.15 4.89
N GLY A 18 9.60 2.40 4.03
CA GLY A 18 9.39 3.07 2.75
C GLY A 18 8.41 2.28 1.87
N GLN A 19 8.20 2.72 0.63
CA GLN A 19 7.37 1.97 -0.31
C GLN A 19 7.96 0.57 -0.53
N LEU A 20 7.19 -0.47 -0.20
CA LEU A 20 7.61 -1.86 -0.35
C LEU A 20 7.05 -2.43 -1.65
N LEU A 21 7.93 -2.99 -2.49
CA LEU A 21 7.52 -3.64 -3.73
C LEU A 21 7.41 -5.15 -3.53
N LEU A 22 6.24 -5.70 -3.84
CA LEU A 22 5.87 -7.09 -3.56
C LEU A 22 5.45 -7.79 -4.85
N ARG A 23 5.90 -9.03 -5.05
CA ARG A 23 5.43 -9.91 -6.12
C ARG A 23 4.06 -10.46 -5.76
N THR A 24 3.21 -10.64 -6.77
CA THR A 24 1.93 -11.34 -6.61
C THR A 24 2.04 -12.79 -7.09
N GLY A 25 1.00 -13.59 -6.89
CA GLY A 25 0.89 -14.94 -7.44
C GLY A 25 0.74 -14.99 -8.97
N ARG A 26 0.58 -13.84 -9.64
CA ARG A 26 0.56 -13.73 -11.10
C ARG A 26 1.86 -13.15 -11.62
N GLU A 27 2.42 -13.77 -12.66
CA GLU A 27 3.59 -13.24 -13.35
C GLU A 27 3.32 -11.86 -13.95
N GLY A 28 4.33 -10.99 -13.94
CA GLY A 28 4.22 -9.62 -14.44
C GLY A 28 3.40 -8.65 -13.57
N ARG A 29 2.69 -9.13 -12.53
CA ARG A 29 1.90 -8.29 -11.61
C ARG A 29 2.64 -8.10 -10.28
N CYS A 30 2.85 -6.86 -9.89
CA CYS A 30 3.44 -6.48 -8.59
C CYS A 30 2.58 -5.46 -7.85
N VAL A 31 2.77 -5.39 -6.54
CA VAL A 31 2.06 -4.50 -5.61
C VAL A 31 3.08 -3.63 -4.91
N CYS A 32 2.96 -2.30 -5.06
CA CYS A 32 3.68 -1.34 -4.24
C CYS A 32 2.81 -1.01 -3.02
N PHE A 33 3.27 -1.37 -1.83
CA PHE A 33 2.59 -1.06 -0.59
C PHE A 33 3.18 0.19 0.07
N CYS A 34 2.32 1.14 0.38
CA CYS A 34 2.64 2.36 1.12
C CYS A 34 1.94 2.31 2.48
N PRO A 35 2.60 1.78 3.54
CA PRO A 35 1.97 1.65 4.86
C PRO A 35 1.44 2.97 5.38
N SER A 36 2.17 4.05 5.12
CA SER A 36 1.85 5.39 5.59
C SER A 36 0.61 6.02 4.97
N LEU A 37 0.18 5.53 3.80
CA LEU A 37 -1.02 5.98 3.10
C LEU A 37 -2.15 4.95 3.17
N PHE A 38 -1.93 3.80 3.81
CA PHE A 38 -2.81 2.64 3.76
C PHE A 38 -3.19 2.22 2.33
N GLN A 39 -2.30 2.49 1.37
CA GLN A 39 -2.55 2.33 -0.05
C GLN A 39 -1.67 1.25 -0.64
N VAL A 40 -2.20 0.60 -1.66
CA VAL A 40 -1.45 -0.26 -2.57
C VAL A 40 -1.64 0.21 -4.00
N VAL A 41 -0.54 0.18 -4.75
CA VAL A 41 -0.54 0.45 -6.19
C VAL A 41 -0.22 -0.86 -6.90
N ILE A 42 -1.13 -1.32 -7.73
CA ILE A 42 -0.95 -2.53 -8.52
C ILE A 42 -0.35 -2.13 -9.87
N ARG A 43 0.78 -2.73 -10.21
CA ARG A 43 1.49 -2.52 -11.49
C ARG A 43 1.45 -3.78 -12.32
N GLN A 44 1.08 -3.63 -13.59
CA GLN A 44 1.04 -4.68 -14.60
C GLN A 44 1.57 -4.09 -15.93
N PRO A 45 2.17 -4.88 -16.83
CA PRO A 45 2.89 -4.34 -17.99
C PRO A 45 1.98 -3.67 -19.02
N GLU A 46 0.73 -4.14 -19.10
CA GLU A 46 -0.23 -3.75 -20.15
C GLU A 46 -1.45 -3.00 -19.61
N VAL A 47 -1.53 -2.77 -18.29
CA VAL A 47 -2.67 -2.13 -17.62
C VAL A 47 -2.18 -0.91 -16.85
N PRO A 48 -2.91 0.22 -16.90
CA PRO A 48 -2.61 1.38 -16.05
C PRO A 48 -2.50 1.00 -14.58
N GLU A 49 -1.68 1.73 -13.83
CA GLU A 49 -1.58 1.53 -12.39
C GLU A 49 -2.93 1.69 -11.71
N GLU A 50 -3.31 0.71 -10.90
CA GLU A 50 -4.55 0.74 -10.12
C GLU A 50 -4.20 1.03 -8.66
N ARG A 51 -4.83 2.05 -8.07
CA ARG A 51 -4.65 2.40 -6.65
C ARG A 51 -5.82 1.89 -5.82
N ILE A 52 -5.52 1.17 -4.76
CA ILE A 52 -6.52 0.60 -3.85
C ILE A 52 -6.18 1.02 -2.41
N GLU A 53 -7.21 1.42 -1.66
CA GLU A 53 -7.10 1.66 -0.21
C GLU A 53 -7.37 0.35 0.56
N LEU A 54 -6.44 -0.05 1.43
CA LEU A 54 -6.52 -1.33 2.16
C LEU A 54 -7.39 -1.29 3.43
N GLY A 55 -7.87 -0.11 3.80
CA GLY A 55 -8.41 0.14 5.14
C GLY A 55 -7.33 -0.03 6.23
N TYR A 56 -7.59 0.55 7.40
CA TYR A 56 -6.60 0.56 8.49
C TYR A 56 -6.13 -0.84 8.89
N ALA A 57 -7.05 -1.74 9.22
CA ALA A 57 -6.70 -3.06 9.71
C ALA A 57 -5.93 -3.90 8.67
N GLY A 58 -6.38 -3.92 7.41
CA GLY A 58 -5.70 -4.65 6.34
C GLY A 58 -4.27 -4.14 6.13
N SER A 59 -4.09 -2.81 6.13
CA SER A 59 -2.76 -2.22 6.00
C SER A 59 -1.87 -2.51 7.22
N ARG A 60 -2.37 -2.42 8.45
CA ARG A 60 -1.60 -2.71 9.67
C ARG A 60 -1.18 -4.17 9.76
N LEU A 61 -2.04 -5.10 9.34
CA LEU A 61 -1.69 -6.52 9.25
C LEU A 61 -0.55 -6.75 8.26
N LEU A 62 -0.67 -6.18 7.06
CA LEU A 62 0.37 -6.31 6.03
C LEU A 62 1.69 -5.68 6.49
N GLU A 63 1.64 -4.49 7.10
CA GLU A 63 2.80 -3.83 7.68
C GLU A 63 3.48 -4.71 8.75
N ARG A 64 2.72 -5.23 9.73
CA ARG A 64 3.27 -6.06 10.80
C ARG A 64 3.98 -7.29 10.25
N LEU A 65 3.36 -7.96 9.29
CA LEU A 65 3.91 -9.14 8.64
C LEU A 65 5.18 -8.82 7.84
N LEU A 66 5.24 -7.66 7.19
CA LEU A 66 6.39 -7.20 6.41
C LEU A 66 7.54 -6.65 7.27
N LYS A 67 7.30 -6.27 8.53
CA LYS A 67 8.38 -5.92 9.49
C LYS A 67 9.26 -7.11 9.86
N VAL A 68 8.70 -8.33 9.85
CA VAL A 68 9.40 -9.57 10.22
C VAL A 68 9.16 -10.67 9.16
N PRO A 69 9.60 -10.45 7.91
CA PRO A 69 9.30 -11.37 6.84
C PRO A 69 10.02 -12.71 7.08
N GLY A 70 9.31 -13.82 6.89
CA GLY A 70 9.81 -15.15 7.22
C GLY A 70 9.69 -15.52 8.70
N GLU A 71 9.13 -14.68 9.56
CA GLU A 71 8.79 -15.04 10.94
C GLU A 71 7.28 -15.27 11.10
N VAL A 72 6.92 -16.12 12.06
CA VAL A 72 5.52 -16.42 12.37
C VAL A 72 5.02 -15.38 13.37
N VAL A 73 4.06 -14.57 12.94
CA VAL A 73 3.36 -13.61 13.81
C VAL A 73 2.08 -14.27 14.32
N THR A 74 1.86 -14.20 15.63
CA THR A 74 0.71 -14.87 16.27
C THR A 74 -0.61 -14.18 15.93
N ARG A 75 -1.73 -14.88 16.11
CA ARG A 75 -3.06 -14.28 15.85
C ARG A 75 -3.35 -13.16 16.81
N GLU A 76 -3.02 -13.38 18.07
CA GLU A 76 -3.22 -12.45 19.18
C GLU A 76 -2.42 -11.16 18.93
N GLU A 77 -1.18 -11.28 18.51
CA GLU A 77 -0.33 -10.15 18.16
C GLU A 77 -0.85 -9.38 16.94
N LEU A 78 -1.24 -10.08 15.87
CA LEU A 78 -1.83 -9.44 14.69
C LEU A 78 -3.14 -8.72 15.03
N MET A 79 -3.96 -9.31 15.90
CA MET A 79 -5.21 -8.70 16.35
C MET A 79 -4.94 -7.45 17.20
N ALA A 80 -4.00 -7.53 18.15
CA ALA A 80 -3.60 -6.39 18.97
C ALA A 80 -3.01 -5.25 18.13
N TYR A 81 -2.22 -5.57 17.10
CA TYR A 81 -1.56 -4.56 16.26
C TYR A 81 -2.51 -3.86 15.29
N ALA A 82 -3.46 -4.59 14.70
CA ALA A 82 -4.38 -4.06 13.70
C ALA A 82 -5.67 -3.47 14.28
N TRP A 83 -6.02 -3.83 15.52
CA TRP A 83 -7.18 -3.32 16.25
C TRP A 83 -6.82 -2.98 17.70
N PRO A 84 -5.89 -2.04 17.95
CA PRO A 84 -5.38 -1.76 19.30
C PRO A 84 -6.48 -1.38 20.30
N ASP A 85 -7.55 -0.72 19.83
CA ASP A 85 -8.62 -0.21 20.68
C ASP A 85 -9.97 -0.91 20.44
N ARG A 86 -9.98 -2.07 19.77
CA ARG A 86 -11.24 -2.77 19.46
C ARG A 86 -11.10 -4.26 19.68
N VAL A 87 -12.03 -4.81 20.45
CA VAL A 87 -12.20 -6.26 20.57
C VAL A 87 -12.91 -6.76 19.31
N VAL A 88 -12.18 -7.46 18.46
CA VAL A 88 -12.72 -8.13 17.27
C VAL A 88 -12.61 -9.64 17.40
N GLY A 89 -13.49 -10.36 16.70
CA GLY A 89 -13.43 -11.82 16.66
C GLY A 89 -12.36 -12.32 15.68
N GLN A 90 -11.98 -13.60 15.82
CA GLN A 90 -11.07 -14.29 14.89
C GLN A 90 -11.55 -14.25 13.42
N GLY A 91 -12.87 -14.14 13.20
CA GLY A 91 -13.46 -13.97 11.87
C GLY A 91 -12.97 -12.72 11.16
N SER A 92 -12.77 -11.61 11.88
CA SER A 92 -12.28 -10.35 11.30
C SER A 92 -10.83 -10.48 10.81
N LEU A 93 -9.97 -11.14 11.59
CA LEU A 93 -8.60 -11.44 11.17
C LEU A 93 -8.61 -12.31 9.91
N ASN A 94 -9.40 -13.39 9.90
CA ASN A 94 -9.50 -14.30 8.75
C ASN A 94 -9.98 -13.58 7.49
N GLN A 95 -10.98 -12.71 7.61
CA GLN A 95 -11.51 -11.93 6.48
C GLN A 95 -10.46 -10.97 5.93
N GLN A 96 -9.73 -10.26 6.78
CA GLN A 96 -8.67 -9.35 6.33
C GLN A 96 -7.51 -10.10 5.66
N ILE A 97 -7.08 -11.23 6.22
CA ILE A 97 -6.05 -12.08 5.58
C ILE A 97 -6.53 -12.60 4.22
N TYR A 98 -7.81 -12.96 4.10
CA TYR A 98 -8.40 -13.37 2.83
C TYR A 98 -8.38 -12.23 1.80
N SER A 99 -8.78 -11.01 2.19
CA SER A 99 -8.73 -9.84 1.32
C SER A 99 -7.30 -9.51 0.86
N LEU A 100 -6.32 -9.63 1.76
CA LEU A 100 -4.91 -9.47 1.39
C LEU A 100 -4.45 -10.54 0.39
N ARG A 101 -4.87 -11.79 0.55
CA ARG A 101 -4.56 -12.85 -0.43
C ARG A 101 -5.20 -12.59 -1.80
N GLN A 102 -6.44 -12.08 -1.84
CA GLN A 102 -7.09 -11.64 -3.08
C GLN A 102 -6.27 -10.54 -3.76
N LEU A 103 -5.81 -9.54 -3.01
CA LEU A 103 -4.95 -8.48 -3.52
C LEU A 103 -3.68 -9.03 -4.17
N PHE A 104 -3.04 -10.01 -3.53
CA PHE A 104 -1.84 -10.68 -4.05
C PHE A 104 -2.14 -11.79 -5.08
N CYS A 105 -3.41 -11.99 -5.48
CA CYS A 105 -3.82 -13.07 -6.38
C CYS A 105 -3.35 -14.47 -5.92
N ASP A 106 -3.39 -14.71 -4.61
CA ASP A 106 -2.81 -15.88 -3.94
C ASP A 106 -3.79 -16.53 -2.94
N GLU A 107 -5.05 -16.70 -3.32
CA GLU A 107 -6.07 -17.20 -2.38
C GLU A 107 -6.03 -18.72 -2.22
N LYS A 108 -5.69 -19.38 -3.33
CA LYS A 108 -5.55 -20.84 -3.41
C LYS A 108 -4.14 -21.30 -3.05
N GLY A 109 -3.11 -20.64 -3.57
CA GLY A 109 -1.71 -21.00 -3.33
C GLY A 109 -1.29 -20.77 -1.87
N ARG A 110 -1.67 -19.60 -1.33
CA ARG A 110 -1.31 -19.16 0.03
C ARG A 110 0.20 -19.18 0.28
N GLU A 111 0.98 -18.97 -0.78
CA GLU A 111 2.44 -19.00 -0.75
C GLU A 111 3.04 -17.69 -0.22
N ILE A 112 2.30 -16.57 -0.36
CA ILE A 112 2.73 -15.21 -0.01
C ILE A 112 2.42 -14.93 1.46
N ILE A 113 1.16 -15.07 1.87
CA ILE A 113 0.73 -15.01 3.27
C ILE A 113 0.35 -16.42 3.68
N GLN A 114 1.25 -17.09 4.39
CA GLN A 114 1.13 -18.48 4.80
C GLN A 114 0.37 -18.60 6.12
N THR A 115 -0.47 -19.64 6.25
CA THR A 115 -1.12 -19.97 7.53
C THR A 115 -0.40 -21.13 8.18
N LEU A 116 0.10 -20.90 9.39
CA LEU A 116 0.73 -21.92 10.21
C LEU A 116 -0.31 -22.38 11.25
N PRO A 117 -0.83 -23.62 11.15
CA PRO A 117 -1.90 -24.11 12.03
C PRO A 117 -1.53 -23.91 13.50
N ARG A 118 -2.48 -23.37 14.30
CA ARG A 118 -2.33 -23.08 15.74
C ARG A 118 -1.20 -22.11 16.13
N ARG A 119 -0.43 -21.59 15.17
CA ARG A 119 0.67 -20.65 15.44
C ARG A 119 0.34 -19.23 14.99
N GLY A 120 -0.13 -19.06 13.75
CA GLY A 120 -0.43 -17.73 13.23
C GLY A 120 -0.23 -17.64 11.72
N TYR A 121 0.34 -16.51 11.28
CA TYR A 121 0.59 -16.21 9.88
C TYR A 121 2.03 -15.79 9.67
N GLN A 122 2.52 -15.93 8.44
CA GLN A 122 3.88 -15.57 8.05
C GLN A 122 3.84 -14.99 6.65
N PHE A 123 4.61 -13.92 6.42
CA PHE A 123 4.84 -13.43 5.06
C PHE A 123 6.08 -14.11 4.48
N ASN A 124 5.98 -14.63 3.26
CA ASN A 124 7.09 -15.28 2.60
C ASN A 124 8.05 -14.24 2.00
N PRO A 125 9.31 -14.16 2.47
CA PRO A 125 10.27 -13.16 2.01
C PRO A 125 10.62 -13.27 0.51
N GLN A 126 10.39 -14.43 -0.13
CA GLN A 126 10.65 -14.63 -1.56
C GLN A 126 9.79 -13.73 -2.48
N TYR A 127 8.72 -13.15 -1.93
CA TYR A 127 7.83 -12.24 -2.66
C TYR A 127 8.14 -10.77 -2.39
N ILE A 128 9.18 -10.45 -1.63
CA ILE A 128 9.65 -9.07 -1.47
C ILE A 128 10.67 -8.77 -2.57
N ILE A 129 10.39 -7.75 -3.39
CA ILE A 129 11.34 -7.26 -4.38
C ILE A 129 12.27 -6.29 -3.67
N GLN A 130 13.48 -6.73 -3.36
CA GLN A 130 14.52 -5.83 -2.87
C GLN A 130 14.80 -4.78 -3.95
N GLN A 131 14.51 -3.52 -3.65
CA GLN A 131 15.11 -2.41 -4.39
C GLN A 131 16.58 -2.41 -4.03
N SER A 132 17.39 -3.09 -4.83
CA SER A 132 18.85 -3.03 -4.70
C SER A 132 19.26 -1.56 -4.74
N THR A 133 19.74 -1.03 -3.62
CA THR A 133 20.70 0.06 -3.63
C THR A 133 21.79 -0.34 -4.61
N ILE A 134 22.00 0.49 -5.63
CA ILE A 134 22.96 0.26 -6.71
C ILE A 134 24.34 0.08 -6.09
N ALA A 135 24.76 -1.18 -5.98
CA ALA A 135 26.16 -1.58 -5.90
C ALA A 135 26.44 -2.35 -7.19
N PRO A 136 27.49 -2.01 -7.97
CA PRO A 136 27.72 -2.62 -9.28
C PRO A 136 27.99 -4.11 -9.11
N ALA A 137 27.21 -4.93 -9.81
CA ALA A 137 27.46 -6.36 -9.91
C ALA A 137 28.81 -6.61 -10.63
N PRO A 138 29.64 -7.57 -10.17
CA PRO A 138 30.79 -8.02 -10.94
C PRO A 138 30.31 -8.70 -12.24
N PRO A 139 30.99 -8.49 -13.38
CA PRO A 139 30.58 -9.05 -14.66
C PRO A 139 30.76 -10.57 -14.67
N GLN A 140 29.68 -11.31 -14.94
CA GLN A 140 29.77 -12.72 -15.32
C GLN A 140 29.93 -12.84 -16.85
N PRO A 141 30.91 -13.62 -17.35
CA PRO A 141 31.17 -13.77 -18.77
C PRO A 141 30.12 -14.67 -19.45
N PRO A 142 29.79 -14.42 -20.74
CA PRO A 142 28.84 -15.22 -21.51
C PRO A 142 29.43 -16.59 -21.87
N LYS A 143 28.65 -17.67 -21.64
CA LYS A 143 28.95 -18.99 -22.20
C LYS A 143 28.28 -19.15 -23.58
N PRO A 144 29.00 -19.61 -24.62
CA PRO A 144 28.49 -19.70 -25.99
C PRO A 144 27.94 -21.09 -26.36
N GLY A 145 27.05 -21.09 -27.35
CA GLY A 145 26.99 -22.10 -28.40
C GLY A 145 26.04 -23.29 -28.18
N SER A 146 24.91 -23.27 -28.87
CA SER A 146 24.40 -24.50 -29.51
C SER A 146 23.80 -24.12 -30.86
N GLU A 147 24.67 -24.07 -31.85
CA GLU A 147 24.34 -24.09 -33.26
C GLU A 147 24.03 -25.54 -33.67
N LEU A 148 22.89 -25.77 -34.29
CA LEU A 148 22.72 -26.87 -35.24
C LEU A 148 21.60 -26.49 -36.25
N ALA A 149 21.99 -26.30 -37.50
CA ALA A 149 21.15 -26.33 -38.69
C ALA A 149 21.60 -27.54 -39.55
N PRO A 150 21.05 -27.86 -40.75
CA PRO A 150 19.72 -27.62 -41.38
C PRO A 150 19.09 -28.88 -42.08
N GLY A 151 17.79 -28.77 -42.45
CA GLY A 151 17.14 -29.34 -43.66
C GLY A 151 16.83 -30.87 -43.76
N PRO A 152 15.93 -31.33 -44.67
CA PRO A 152 15.44 -30.67 -45.89
C PRO A 152 13.91 -30.66 -46.14
N THR A 153 13.58 -29.83 -47.13
CA THR A 153 12.39 -29.62 -47.97
C THR A 153 11.53 -30.85 -48.30
N GLN A 154 10.20 -30.66 -48.36
CA GLN A 154 9.40 -31.17 -49.48
C GLN A 154 8.09 -30.39 -49.70
N SER A 155 7.87 -30.09 -50.97
CA SER A 155 6.77 -29.34 -51.58
C SER A 155 5.85 -30.30 -52.34
N SER A 156 4.53 -30.07 -52.29
CA SER A 156 3.48 -30.48 -53.24
C SER A 156 2.10 -30.20 -52.62
N ALA A 157 1.01 -29.82 -53.28
CA ALA A 157 0.72 -29.45 -54.66
C ALA A 157 -0.63 -28.67 -54.66
N ILE A 158 -0.97 -28.10 -55.81
CA ILE A 158 -2.03 -27.13 -56.10
C ILE A 158 -3.43 -27.79 -56.23
N THR A 159 -4.42 -27.23 -55.50
CA THR A 159 -5.89 -26.97 -55.72
C THR A 159 -6.82 -27.94 -56.50
N PRO A 160 -8.15 -27.94 -56.21
CA PRO A 160 -9.06 -26.97 -56.88
C PRO A 160 -10.17 -26.33 -56.01
N ARG A 161 -10.69 -25.22 -56.56
CA ARG A 161 -11.76 -24.30 -56.10
C ARG A 161 -13.13 -24.94 -55.89
N ARG A 162 -13.94 -24.41 -54.96
CA ARG A 162 -15.17 -23.60 -55.24
C ARG A 162 -15.78 -22.95 -53.98
N PRO A 163 -16.60 -21.89 -54.15
CA PRO A 163 -16.83 -20.85 -53.14
C PRO A 163 -18.14 -21.07 -52.37
N GLN A 164 -18.15 -20.74 -51.07
CA GLN A 164 -19.41 -20.72 -50.31
C GLN A 164 -19.62 -19.38 -49.59
N ARG A 165 -20.68 -18.73 -50.08
CA ARG A 165 -21.16 -17.37 -49.84
C ARG A 165 -21.80 -17.20 -48.45
N TYR A 166 -20.99 -17.09 -47.39
CA TYR A 166 -21.51 -16.66 -46.08
C TYR A 166 -20.67 -15.58 -45.38
N TRP A 167 -19.99 -14.71 -46.15
CA TRP A 167 -19.25 -13.59 -45.58
C TRP A 167 -20.07 -12.30 -45.37
N LEU A 168 -21.40 -12.34 -45.55
CA LEU A 168 -22.24 -11.14 -45.40
C LEU A 168 -23.26 -11.18 -44.26
N ALA A 169 -23.33 -12.26 -43.47
CA ALA A 169 -24.22 -12.32 -42.29
C ALA A 169 -23.51 -12.05 -40.95
N GLY A 170 -22.18 -12.19 -40.88
CA GLY A 170 -21.41 -11.98 -39.63
C GLY A 170 -21.05 -10.52 -39.34
N ALA A 171 -20.91 -9.68 -40.37
CA ALA A 171 -20.40 -8.31 -40.23
C ALA A 171 -21.42 -7.35 -39.59
N LEU A 172 -22.72 -7.56 -39.82
CA LEU A 172 -23.78 -6.73 -39.23
C LEU A 172 -24.05 -7.07 -37.77
N LEU A 173 -23.90 -8.34 -37.37
CA LEU A 173 -24.02 -8.75 -35.96
C LEU A 173 -22.84 -8.26 -35.12
N GLY A 174 -21.63 -8.27 -35.70
CA GLY A 174 -20.42 -7.75 -35.06
C GLY A 174 -20.48 -6.25 -34.79
N LEU A 175 -20.96 -5.44 -35.74
CA LEU A 175 -21.12 -4.00 -35.55
C LEU A 175 -22.22 -3.64 -34.54
N ALA A 176 -23.31 -4.41 -34.50
CA ALA A 176 -24.36 -4.24 -33.49
C ALA A 176 -23.85 -4.58 -32.07
N LEU A 177 -23.05 -5.63 -31.93
CA LEU A 177 -22.43 -6.00 -30.64
C LEU A 177 -21.36 -4.99 -30.20
N ILE A 178 -20.55 -4.46 -31.12
CA ILE A 178 -19.59 -3.38 -30.81
C ILE A 178 -20.33 -2.11 -30.39
N GLY A 179 -21.42 -1.73 -31.07
CA GLY A 179 -22.27 -0.60 -30.69
C GLY A 179 -22.92 -0.80 -29.32
N LEU A 180 -23.38 -2.03 -29.01
CA LEU A 180 -23.97 -2.36 -27.71
C LEU A 180 -22.93 -2.33 -26.58
N ILE A 181 -21.71 -2.83 -26.83
CA ILE A 181 -20.59 -2.76 -25.88
C ILE A 181 -20.14 -1.31 -25.68
N PHE A 182 -20.18 -0.46 -26.71
CA PHE A 182 -19.84 0.96 -26.60
C PHE A 182 -20.91 1.76 -25.84
N ASN A 183 -22.19 1.37 -25.96
CA ASN A 183 -23.30 2.01 -25.23
C ASN A 183 -23.41 1.51 -23.77
N LEU A 184 -23.00 0.26 -23.53
CA LEU A 184 -22.89 -0.33 -22.18
C LEU A 184 -21.51 -0.13 -21.55
N TRP A 185 -20.55 0.47 -22.28
CA TRP A 185 -19.29 0.91 -21.70
C TRP A 185 -19.64 2.04 -20.73
N PRO A 186 -19.48 1.82 -19.42
CA PRO A 186 -19.93 2.79 -18.47
C PRO A 186 -19.17 4.09 -18.73
N HIS A 187 -19.93 5.16 -18.91
CA HIS A 187 -19.46 6.55 -18.91
C HIS A 187 -18.73 6.93 -17.60
N SER A 188 -18.42 5.96 -16.72
CA SER A 188 -17.58 6.10 -15.54
C SER A 188 -16.09 6.22 -15.86
N ALA A 189 -15.67 6.04 -17.12
CA ALA A 189 -14.33 6.45 -17.56
C ALA A 189 -14.15 7.99 -17.56
N GLN A 190 -15.22 8.75 -17.34
CA GLN A 190 -15.23 10.22 -17.41
C GLN A 190 -15.08 10.93 -16.07
N GLN A 191 -14.68 10.23 -15.00
CA GLN A 191 -14.40 10.87 -13.73
C GLN A 191 -13.14 10.32 -13.06
N ILE A 192 -12.04 10.21 -13.82
CA ILE A 192 -10.72 10.44 -13.23
C ILE A 192 -10.60 11.96 -13.06
N GLN A 193 -11.39 12.50 -12.13
CA GLN A 193 -11.18 13.85 -11.64
C GLN A 193 -9.89 13.74 -10.84
N ALA A 194 -8.78 14.18 -11.43
CA ALA A 194 -7.53 14.34 -10.72
C ALA A 194 -7.87 15.10 -9.45
N GLN A 195 -7.90 14.38 -8.33
CA GLN A 195 -8.33 14.92 -7.06
C GLN A 195 -7.32 15.99 -6.73
N GLU A 196 -7.74 17.26 -6.85
CA GLU A 196 -6.86 18.39 -6.57
C GLU A 196 -6.45 18.25 -5.12
N LEU A 197 -5.24 17.74 -4.90
CA LEU A 197 -4.68 17.59 -3.58
C LEU A 197 -4.60 19.00 -3.00
N SER A 198 -5.54 19.32 -2.12
CA SER A 198 -5.65 20.66 -1.58
C SER A 198 -4.61 20.78 -0.46
N ILE A 199 -3.62 21.65 -0.70
CA ILE A 199 -2.53 21.92 0.24
C ILE A 199 -2.80 23.28 0.86
N ARG A 200 -2.88 23.34 2.19
CA ARG A 200 -2.90 24.61 2.92
C ARG A 200 -1.65 24.71 3.78
N GLU A 201 -0.87 25.74 3.55
CA GLU A 201 0.29 26.07 4.37
C GLU A 201 -0.09 27.12 5.40
N LEU A 202 0.19 26.83 6.66
CA LEU A 202 -0.01 27.73 7.79
C LEU A 202 1.36 27.97 8.43
N GLN A 203 1.53 29.13 9.06
CA GLN A 203 2.73 29.45 9.79
C GLN A 203 2.38 29.80 11.24
N HIS A 204 3.02 29.11 12.19
CA HIS A 204 2.84 29.37 13.61
C HIS A 204 4.22 29.54 14.25
N GLY A 205 4.65 30.80 14.42
CA GLY A 205 5.99 31.13 14.90
C GLY A 205 7.09 30.57 13.98
N PRO A 206 8.06 29.80 14.51
CA PRO A 206 9.14 29.18 13.74
C PRO A 206 8.71 27.89 13.01
N ILE A 207 7.50 27.37 13.24
CA ILE A 207 7.03 26.09 12.70
C ILE A 207 6.21 26.35 11.43
N GLN A 208 6.63 25.74 10.31
CA GLN A 208 5.79 25.64 9.11
C GLN A 208 4.83 24.47 9.25
N ILE A 209 3.56 24.67 8.94
CA ILE A 209 2.53 23.64 9.02
C ILE A 209 1.98 23.41 7.61
N ARG A 210 1.96 22.17 7.15
CA ARG A 210 1.38 21.80 5.86
C ARG A 210 0.22 20.84 6.05
N LEU A 211 -0.96 21.22 5.59
CA LEU A 211 -2.16 20.40 5.64
C LEU A 211 -2.43 19.81 4.26
N PHE A 212 -2.71 18.52 4.21
CA PHE A 212 -3.11 17.83 3.00
C PHE A 212 -4.48 17.19 3.21
N ALA A 213 -5.42 17.51 2.33
CA ALA A 213 -6.68 16.80 2.30
C ALA A 213 -7.25 16.72 0.88
N ILE A 214 -8.14 15.74 0.75
CA ILE A 214 -8.80 15.36 -0.49
C ILE A 214 -9.95 16.32 -0.83
N ASP A 215 -10.48 17.02 0.18
CA ASP A 215 -11.56 17.99 0.08
C ASP A 215 -11.38 19.13 1.09
N HIS A 216 -12.03 20.28 0.83
CA HIS A 216 -11.92 21.46 1.68
C HIS A 216 -12.52 21.28 3.09
N ALA A 217 -13.57 20.47 3.26
CA ALA A 217 -14.17 20.27 4.57
C ALA A 217 -13.21 19.48 5.50
N SER A 218 -12.45 18.55 4.94
CA SER A 218 -11.37 17.85 5.63
C SER A 218 -10.20 18.78 5.98
N LEU A 219 -9.83 19.73 5.12
CA LEU A 219 -8.83 20.76 5.44
C LEU A 219 -9.29 21.65 6.60
N ASP A 220 -10.52 22.14 6.56
CA ASP A 220 -11.07 23.00 7.63
C ASP A 220 -11.14 22.26 8.98
N ALA A 221 -11.34 20.93 8.96
CA ALA A 221 -11.28 20.10 10.16
C ALA A 221 -9.85 19.87 10.69
N LEU A 222 -8.83 19.95 9.84
CA LEU A 222 -7.41 19.76 10.21
C LEU A 222 -6.77 21.03 10.78
N GLU A 223 -7.21 22.20 10.34
CA GLU A 223 -6.68 23.50 10.75
C GLU A 223 -6.71 23.76 12.28
N PRO A 224 -7.82 23.57 13.01
CA PRO A 224 -7.84 23.75 14.47
C PRO A 224 -6.96 22.73 15.21
N LEU A 225 -6.82 21.53 14.64
CA LEU A 225 -6.00 20.46 15.22
C LEU A 225 -4.52 20.76 15.08
N ALA A 226 -4.11 21.19 13.89
CA ALA A 226 -2.73 21.55 13.60
C ALA A 226 -2.26 22.76 14.42
N SER A 227 -3.11 23.78 14.56
CA SER A 227 -2.81 24.94 15.40
C SER A 227 -2.70 24.57 16.88
N THR A 228 -3.58 23.70 17.39
CA THR A 228 -3.49 23.20 18.78
C THR A 228 -2.19 22.44 19.03
N LEU A 229 -1.76 21.59 18.10
CA LEU A 229 -0.48 20.88 18.22
C LEU A 229 0.72 21.85 18.16
N ALA A 230 0.69 22.81 17.24
CA ALA A 230 1.77 23.78 17.11
C ALA A 230 1.95 24.65 18.36
N GLN A 231 0.86 25.00 19.04
CA GLN A 231 0.90 25.74 20.31
C GLN A 231 1.48 24.91 21.47
N ARG A 232 1.27 23.58 21.46
CA ARG A 232 1.76 22.67 22.50
C ARG A 232 3.22 22.28 22.31
N LEU A 233 3.79 22.47 21.12
CA LEU A 233 5.19 22.18 20.86
C LEU A 233 6.10 23.24 21.49
N PRO A 234 7.29 22.84 22.00
CA PRO A 234 8.29 23.81 22.46
C PRO A 234 8.62 24.74 21.29
N GLN A 235 8.84 26.04 21.55
CA GLN A 235 9.15 27.07 20.54
C GLN A 235 10.66 27.35 20.42
N ASP A 236 11.48 26.39 20.83
CA ASP A 236 12.94 26.50 20.91
C ASP A 236 13.63 25.75 19.75
N HIS A 237 14.95 25.61 19.78
CA HIS A 237 15.70 24.86 18.75
C HIS A 237 15.32 23.39 18.60
N THR A 238 14.48 22.83 19.48
CA THR A 238 13.93 21.48 19.40
C THR A 238 12.60 21.39 18.64
N SER A 239 12.03 22.51 18.18
CA SER A 239 10.80 22.48 17.38
C SER A 239 11.03 21.82 16.02
N PRO A 240 10.06 21.10 15.46
CA PRO A 240 10.11 20.69 14.07
C PRO A 240 10.11 21.94 13.16
N ARG A 241 10.86 21.88 12.07
CA ARG A 241 10.83 22.92 11.03
C ARG A 241 9.57 22.84 10.18
N LEU A 242 9.09 21.61 9.95
CA LEU A 242 7.88 21.34 9.18
C LEU A 242 7.02 20.31 9.91
N LEU A 243 5.77 20.68 10.17
CA LEU A 243 4.73 19.83 10.73
C LEU A 243 3.69 19.57 9.63
N THR A 244 3.59 18.34 9.15
CA THR A 244 2.59 17.96 8.16
C THR A 244 1.45 17.19 8.82
N LEU A 245 0.21 17.57 8.52
CA LEU A 245 -0.98 16.84 8.95
C LEU A 245 -1.84 16.42 7.75
N ASP A 246 -2.23 15.15 7.76
CA ASP A 246 -3.10 14.55 6.75
C ASP A 246 -4.16 13.67 7.41
N LEU A 247 -5.34 13.60 6.80
CA LEU A 247 -6.45 12.74 7.25
C LEU A 247 -6.61 11.59 6.24
N HIS A 248 -6.48 10.36 6.73
CA HIS A 248 -6.75 9.15 5.96
C HIS A 248 -7.78 8.27 6.68
N GLY A 249 -9.00 8.24 6.15
CA GLY A 249 -10.12 7.50 6.75
C GLY A 249 -10.47 8.04 8.14
N SER A 250 -10.22 7.24 9.19
CA SER A 250 -10.49 7.61 10.59
C SER A 250 -9.24 8.02 11.39
N TYR A 251 -8.09 8.18 10.73
CA TYR A 251 -6.81 8.47 11.36
C TYR A 251 -6.21 9.77 10.84
N TYR A 252 -5.70 10.58 11.76
CA TYR A 252 -4.79 11.67 11.49
C TYR A 252 -3.36 11.14 11.45
N ARG A 253 -2.60 11.53 10.44
CA ARG A 253 -1.16 11.37 10.42
C ARG A 253 -0.52 12.71 10.69
N VAL A 254 0.48 12.70 11.56
CA VAL A 254 1.27 13.87 11.91
C VAL A 254 2.72 13.53 11.64
N LEU A 255 3.36 14.27 10.74
CA LEU A 255 4.76 14.13 10.38
C LEU A 255 5.52 15.36 10.88
N CYS A 256 6.57 15.13 11.65
CA CYS A 256 7.48 16.15 12.14
C CYS A 256 8.83 16.00 11.44
N GLU A 257 9.28 17.04 10.76
CA GLU A 257 10.63 17.09 10.19
C GLU A 257 11.53 18.04 10.99
N HIS A 258 12.67 17.53 11.43
CA HIS A 258 13.67 18.26 12.19
C HIS A 258 15.07 18.02 11.61
N GLY A 259 15.71 19.05 11.06
CA GLY A 259 17.13 19.00 10.66
C GLY A 259 17.52 17.93 9.64
N GLY A 260 16.56 17.35 8.90
CA GLY A 260 16.78 16.24 7.96
C GLY A 260 16.28 14.88 8.45
N ASN A 261 15.88 14.76 9.71
CA ASN A 261 15.17 13.60 10.25
C ASN A 261 13.65 13.83 10.20
N ALA A 262 12.89 12.78 9.95
CA ALA A 262 11.43 12.83 9.90
C ALA A 262 10.83 11.75 10.80
N SER A 263 9.95 12.15 11.71
CA SER A 263 9.22 11.25 12.61
C SER A 263 7.72 11.35 12.31
N ALA A 264 7.06 10.20 12.22
CA ALA A 264 5.62 10.16 11.93
C ALA A 264 4.86 9.47 13.06
N LEU A 265 3.70 10.03 13.41
CA LEU A 265 2.72 9.43 14.31
C LEU A 265 1.36 9.32 13.60
N MET A 266 0.68 8.19 13.82
CA MET A 266 -0.71 8.00 13.41
C MET A 266 -1.61 7.96 14.64
N VAL A 267 -2.71 8.72 14.60
CA VAL A 267 -3.62 8.91 15.73
C VAL A 267 -5.05 8.76 15.25
N HIS A 268 -5.87 7.99 15.95
CA HIS A 268 -7.29 7.88 15.62
C HIS A 268 -8.02 9.21 15.92
N ARG A 269 -9.00 9.59 15.08
CA ARG A 269 -9.72 10.87 15.17
C ARG A 269 -10.29 11.16 16.57
N GLY A 270 -10.81 10.15 17.25
CA GLY A 270 -11.38 10.27 18.60
C GLY A 270 -10.37 10.38 19.75
N GLN A 271 -9.08 10.12 19.51
CA GLN A 271 -8.02 10.20 20.52
C GLN A 271 -7.13 11.42 20.35
N PHE A 272 -7.29 12.17 19.26
CA PHE A 272 -6.42 13.31 18.95
C PHE A 272 -6.47 14.41 20.02
N GLU A 273 -7.66 14.70 20.56
CA GLU A 273 -7.80 15.70 21.62
C GLU A 273 -7.10 15.29 22.93
N GLN A 274 -6.84 13.99 23.11
CA GLN A 274 -6.21 13.40 24.29
C GLN A 274 -4.68 13.34 24.18
N LEU A 275 -4.08 13.77 23.06
CA LEU A 275 -2.62 13.85 22.96
C LEU A 275 -2.06 14.89 23.93
N ASP A 276 -1.31 14.40 24.91
CA ASP A 276 -0.57 15.21 25.86
C ASP A 276 0.86 15.53 25.36
N ILE A 277 1.48 16.56 25.91
CA ILE A 277 2.85 17.01 25.61
C ILE A 277 3.85 15.86 25.80
N GLY A 278 3.65 14.98 26.78
CA GLY A 278 4.50 13.80 27.00
C GLY A 278 4.50 12.83 25.82
N GLN A 279 3.38 12.73 25.11
CA GLN A 279 3.26 11.93 23.89
C GLN A 279 3.77 12.65 22.65
N LEU A 280 4.17 13.92 22.70
CA LEU A 280 4.77 14.65 21.57
C LEU A 280 6.30 14.50 21.49
N ARG A 281 6.90 13.71 22.40
CA ARG A 281 8.35 13.45 22.42
C ARG A 281 8.89 12.80 21.13
N TRP A 282 8.07 12.08 20.37
CA TRP A 282 8.47 11.53 19.07
C TRP A 282 8.77 12.61 18.02
N CYS A 283 8.30 13.84 18.22
CA CYS A 283 8.51 14.98 17.34
C CYS A 283 9.81 15.76 17.68
N GLN A 284 10.53 15.34 18.72
CA GLN A 284 11.83 15.89 19.13
C GLN A 284 12.97 15.08 18.48
N PRO A 285 14.14 15.71 18.21
CA PRO A 285 15.30 15.05 17.62
C PRO A 285 15.90 13.94 18.47
#